data_AF-A0A0P9DGS6-F1
#
_entry.id   AF-A0A0P9DGS6-F1
#
_cell.length_a   1.000
_cell.length_b   1.000
_cell.length_c   1.000
_cell.angle_alpha   90.00
_cell.angle_beta   90.00
_cell.angle_gamma   90.00
#
_symmetry.space_group_name_H-M   'P 1'
#
loop_
_entity.id
_entity.type
_entity.pdbx_description
1 polymer ?
#
loop_
_entity_poly.entity_id
_entity_poly.type
_entity_poly.pdbx_seq_one_letter_code
_entity_poly.pdbx_strand_id
1 'polypeptide(L)'
;SPPVALLRLRLAAPRPDGAPVTAQVCAAGACQSLVLSAAWPVYLVPVALDPAALLLVELRSPTFAAGGRQLGVQISAAGLVGAQ
;
A
#
# COMPACT_ATOMS: atom_id res chain seq x y z
N SER A 1 23.07 4.22 -10.42
CA SER A 1 21.68 4.42 -9.97
C SER A 1 21.48 3.69 -8.66
N PRO A 2 20.68 4.20 -7.72
CA PRO A 2 20.36 3.46 -6.50
C PRO A 2 19.67 2.13 -6.87
N PRO A 3 19.92 1.05 -6.12
CA PRO A 3 19.20 -0.20 -6.33
C PRO A 3 17.69 0.03 -6.18
N VAL A 4 16.90 -0.63 -7.02
CA VAL A 4 15.44 -0.57 -6.97
C VAL A 4 14.91 -1.91 -6.47
N ALA A 5 13.92 -1.86 -5.59
CA ALA A 5 13.14 -3.03 -5.21
C ALA A 5 11.66 -2.79 -5.50
N LEU A 6 10.89 -3.88 -5.53
CA LEU A 6 9.45 -3.84 -5.58
C LEU A 6 8.90 -4.12 -4.18
N LEU A 7 8.20 -3.14 -3.61
CA LEU A 7 7.36 -3.36 -2.46
C LEU A 7 6.08 -4.07 -2.93
N ARG A 8 5.93 -5.33 -2.51
CA ARG A 8 4.78 -6.18 -2.79
C ARG A 8 3.79 -6.10 -1.64
N LEU A 9 2.59 -5.60 -1.92
CA LEU A 9 1.52 -5.42 -0.93
C LEU A 9 0.27 -6.18 -1.37
N ARG A 10 -0.33 -6.96 -0.48
CA ARG A 10 -1.66 -7.56 -0.71
C ARG A 10 -2.68 -6.88 0.18
N LEU A 11 -3.45 -5.99 -0.43
CA LEU A 11 -4.33 -5.04 0.25
C LEU A 11 -5.79 -5.26 -0.16
N ALA A 12 -6.72 -4.96 0.75
CA ALA A 12 -8.14 -4.85 0.44
C ALA A 12 -8.76 -3.67 1.21
N ALA A 13 -9.77 -3.05 0.62
CA ALA A 13 -10.61 -2.05 1.25
C ALA A 13 -12.08 -2.52 1.15
N PRO A 14 -12.57 -3.33 2.10
CA PRO A 14 -13.92 -3.92 2.06
C PRO A 14 -14.98 -2.89 2.45
N ARG A 15 -15.16 -1.87 1.61
CA ARG A 15 -16.18 -0.84 1.78
C ARG A 15 -17.58 -1.47 1.61
N PRO A 16 -18.54 -1.25 2.52
CA PRO A 16 -19.84 -1.93 2.46
C PRO A 16 -20.66 -1.65 1.21
N ASP A 17 -20.50 -0.46 0.63
CA ASP A 17 -21.16 -0.04 -0.62
C ASP A 17 -20.39 -0.47 -1.88
N GLY A 18 -19.29 -1.21 -1.71
CA GLY A 18 -18.47 -1.75 -2.80
C GLY A 18 -17.60 -0.74 -3.55
N ALA A 19 -17.69 0.56 -3.24
CA ALA A 19 -16.95 1.55 -3.99
C ALA A 19 -15.46 1.62 -3.59
N PRO A 20 -14.58 1.96 -4.55
CA PRO A 20 -13.15 1.90 -4.32
C PRO A 20 -12.68 2.93 -3.30
N VAL A 21 -11.52 2.66 -2.71
CA VAL A 21 -10.83 3.53 -1.76
C VAL A 21 -9.49 3.95 -2.33
N THR A 22 -9.28 5.26 -2.44
CA THR A 22 -7.96 5.81 -2.79
C THR A 22 -7.06 5.79 -1.57
N ALA A 23 -5.88 5.20 -1.71
CA ALA A 23 -4.81 5.20 -0.70
C ALA A 23 -3.50 5.68 -1.33
N GLN A 24 -2.50 5.94 -0.51
CA GLN A 24 -1.15 6.25 -0.94
C GLN A 24 -0.15 5.37 -0.21
N VAL A 25 0.84 4.86 -0.95
CA VAL A 25 2.03 4.23 -0.38
C VAL A 25 3.17 5.20 -0.53
N CYS A 26 3.74 5.62 0.59
CA CYS A 26 4.87 6.53 0.65
C CYS A 26 6.13 5.79 1.11
N ALA A 27 7.21 5.92 0.36
CA ALA A 27 8.50 5.30 0.64
C ALA A 27 9.62 6.12 0.00
N ALA A 28 10.76 6.25 0.67
CA ALA A 28 11.94 6.96 0.16
C ALA A 28 11.63 8.38 -0.38
N GLY A 29 10.75 9.13 0.30
CA GLY A 29 10.39 10.50 -0.09
C GLY A 29 9.43 10.62 -1.28
N ALA A 30 8.95 9.50 -1.85
CA ALA A 30 7.97 9.48 -2.92
C ALA A 30 6.67 8.81 -2.46
N CYS A 31 5.54 9.26 -2.97
CA CYS A 31 4.23 8.66 -2.72
C CYS A 31 3.58 8.22 -4.04
N GLN A 32 3.01 7.02 -4.05
CA GLN A 32 2.24 6.47 -5.17
C GLN A 32 0.80 6.25 -4.75
N SER A 33 -0.15 6.73 -5.55
CA SER A 33 -1.58 6.50 -5.34
C SER A 33 -1.99 5.10 -5.77
N LEU A 34 -2.81 4.45 -4.96
CA LEU A 34 -3.44 3.16 -5.23
C LEU A 34 -4.95 3.30 -5.19
N VAL A 35 -5.66 2.59 -6.06
CA VAL A 35 -7.11 2.44 -6.01
C VAL A 35 -7.42 1.04 -5.50
N LEU A 36 -7.97 0.95 -4.30
CA LEU A 36 -8.22 -0.30 -3.60
C LEU A 36 -9.68 -0.71 -3.76
N SER A 37 -9.91 -2.00 -4.02
CA SER A 37 -11.24 -2.60 -4.03
C SER A 37 -11.43 -3.54 -2.83
N ALA A 38 -12.61 -4.14 -2.71
CA ALA A 38 -12.87 -5.17 -1.70
C ALA A 38 -12.14 -6.50 -1.96
N ALA A 39 -11.61 -6.70 -3.17
CA ALA A 39 -10.77 -7.86 -3.48
C ALA A 39 -9.37 -7.73 -2.85
N TRP A 40 -8.60 -8.81 -2.89
CA TRP A 40 -7.24 -8.88 -2.37
C TRP A 40 -6.15 -8.96 -3.46
N PRO A 41 -6.07 -8.01 -4.40
CA PRO A 41 -5.02 -8.01 -5.41
C PRO A 41 -3.66 -7.72 -4.76
N VAL A 42 -2.61 -8.02 -5.53
CA VAL A 42 -1.24 -7.67 -5.20
C VAL A 42 -0.86 -6.40 -5.94
N TYR A 43 -0.37 -5.40 -5.20
CA TYR A 43 0.21 -4.17 -5.72
C TYR A 43 1.74 -4.27 -5.66
N LEU A 44 2.40 -3.82 -6.72
CA LEU A 44 3.85 -3.72 -6.81
C LEU A 44 4.21 -2.25 -6.94
N VAL A 45 4.88 -1.72 -5.91
CA VAL A 45 5.28 -0.31 -5.83
C VAL A 45 6.81 -0.27 -5.94
N PRO A 46 7.37 0.32 -7.01
CA PRO A 46 8.81 0.55 -7.10
C PRO A 46 9.30 1.47 -5.99
N VAL A 47 10.35 1.05 -5.29
CA VAL A 47 11.01 1.85 -4.24
C VAL A 47 12.51 1.91 -4.52
N ALA A 48 13.06 3.13 -4.45
CA ALA A 48 14.51 3.31 -4.44
C ALA A 48 15.06 2.90 -3.08
N LEU A 49 16.12 2.09 -3.08
CA LEU A 49 16.80 1.64 -1.88
C LEU A 49 18.09 2.45 -1.67
N ASP A 50 18.28 2.91 -0.45
CA ASP A 50 19.57 3.38 0.04
C ASP A 50 20.09 2.34 1.05
N PRO A 51 21.19 1.62 0.74
CA PRO A 51 21.72 0.58 1.61
C PRO A 51 22.24 1.12 2.96
N ALA A 52 22.47 2.43 3.08
CA ALA A 52 22.90 3.06 4.32
C ALA A 52 21.73 3.56 5.19
N ALA A 53 20.48 3.48 4.70
CA ALA A 53 19.31 4.03 5.37
C ALA A 53 18.22 2.98 5.64
N LEU A 54 17.43 3.22 6.70
CA LEU A 54 16.22 2.44 6.93
C LEU A 54 15.16 2.83 5.90
N LEU A 55 14.54 1.82 5.27
CA LEU A 55 13.37 2.04 4.42
C LEU A 55 12.12 2.08 5.30
N LEU A 56 11.57 3.27 5.50
CA LEU A 56 10.24 3.46 6.07
C LEU A 56 9.20 3.47 4.96
N VAL A 57 8.18 2.63 5.14
CA VAL A 57 7.01 2.55 4.25
C VAL A 57 5.78 2.96 5.04
N GLU A 58 5.05 3.94 4.52
CA GLU A 58 3.80 4.43 5.10
C GLU A 58 2.64 4.15 4.13
N LEU A 59 1.55 3.56 4.64
CA LEU A 59 0.29 3.43 3.91
C LEU A 59 -0.70 4.46 4.46
N ARG A 60 -1.01 5.48 3.67
CA ARG A 60 -2.01 6.51 3.99
C ARG A 60 -3.33 6.13 3.35
N SER A 61 -4.39 6.04 4.14
CA SER A 61 -5.72 5.74 3.63
C SER A 61 -6.80 6.38 4.50
N PRO A 62 -7.96 6.73 3.93
CA PRO A 62 -9.11 7.13 4.73
C PRO A 62 -9.70 5.93 5.47
N THR A 63 -10.41 6.20 6.56
CA THR A 63 -11.38 5.25 7.12
C THR A 63 -12.74 5.45 6.45
N PHE A 64 -13.60 4.44 6.54
CA PHE A 64 -14.94 4.48 5.96
C PHE A 64 -15.96 3.86 6.91
N ALA A 65 -17.16 4.42 6.91
CA ALA A 65 -18.25 3.95 7.77
C ALA A 65 -18.80 2.59 7.32
N ALA A 66 -19.13 1.74 8.29
CA ALA A 66 -19.83 0.47 8.11
C ALA A 66 -20.83 0.27 9.25
N GLY A 67 -22.05 0.79 9.05
CA GLY A 67 -23.03 0.89 10.13
C GLY A 67 -22.48 1.74 11.29
N GLY A 68 -22.46 1.18 12.49
CA GLY A 68 -21.93 1.85 13.69
C GLY A 68 -20.40 1.78 13.87
N ARG A 69 -19.65 1.31 12.86
CA ARG A 69 -18.19 1.11 12.96
C ARG A 69 -17.46 1.92 11.89
N GLN A 70 -16.20 2.26 12.17
CA GLN A 70 -15.24 2.73 11.17
C GLN A 70 -14.34 1.56 10.76
N LEU A 71 -14.21 1.34 9.46
CA LEU A 71 -13.31 0.38 8.85
C LEU A 71 -12.18 1.10 8.12
N GLY A 72 -11.15 0.36 7.76
CA GLY A 72 -10.03 0.86 6.99
C GLY A 72 -9.49 -0.19 6.04
N VAL A 73 -8.36 0.14 5.41
CA VAL A 73 -7.62 -0.78 4.55
C VAL A 73 -7.05 -1.91 5.39
N GLN A 74 -7.11 -3.12 4.85
CA GLN A 74 -6.52 -4.31 5.44
C GLN A 74 -5.29 -4.74 4.65
N ILE A 75 -4.28 -5.22 5.37
CA ILE A 75 -3.03 -5.73 4.82
C ILE A 75 -2.94 -7.21 5.16
N SER A 76 -2.89 -8.09 4.17
CA SER A 76 -2.70 -9.54 4.40
C SER A 76 -1.25 -9.98 4.20
N ALA A 77 -0.49 -9.26 3.38
CA ALA A 77 0.94 -9.50 3.19
C ALA A 77 1.64 -8.21 2.75
N ALA A 78 2.87 -8.04 3.23
CA ALA A 78 3.79 -7.01 2.79
C ALA A 78 5.21 -7.59 2.72
N GLY A 79 5.98 -7.21 1.71
CA GLY A 79 7.36 -7.62 1.58
C GLY A 79 8.10 -6.88 0.48
N LEU A 80 9.42 -6.91 0.53
CA LEU A 80 10.29 -6.39 -0.52
C LEU A 80 10.78 -7.54 -1.40
N VAL A 81 10.76 -7.31 -2.70
CA VAL A 81 11.32 -8.22 -3.70
C VAL A 81 12.42 -7.45 -4.43
N GLY A 82 13.64 -7.96 -4.40
CA GLY A 82 14.74 -7.35 -5.16
C GLY A 82 14.43 -7.38 -6.66
N ALA A 83 14.63 -6.26 -7.35
CA ALA A 83 14.73 -6.29 -8.80
C ALA A 83 16.15 -6.78 -9.13
N GLN A 84 16.26 -7.94 -9.78
CA GLN A 84 17.53 -8.42 -10.33
C GLN A 84 17.95 -7.55 -11.51
#